data_AF-A0A9W7J7K7-F1
#
_entry.id   AF-A0A9W7J7K7-F1
#
_cell.length_a   1.000
_cell.length_b   1.000
_cell.length_c   1.000
_cell.angle_alpha   90.00
_cell.angle_beta   90.00
_cell.angle_gamma   90.00
#
_symmetry.space_group_name_H-M   'P 1'
#
loop_
_entity.id
_entity.type
_entity.pdbx_description
1 polymer ?
#
loop_
_entity_poly.entity_id
_entity_poly.type
_entity_poly.pdbx_seq_one_letter_code
_entity_poly.pdbx_strand_id
1 'polypeptide(L)'
;MALNQIRSLKSVIIAKDAVDGRADPKILPDPEYPDLLWHLLDKRPAPSELRRKNIETLPYEDLKPFVKLDNRSRIKENNSVKAKN
;
A
#
# COMPACT_ATOMS: atom_id res chain seq x y z
N MET A 1 27.63 -26.30 5.01
CA MET A 1 27.67 -25.03 5.78
C MET A 1 26.83 -23.89 5.20
N ALA A 2 26.05 -24.06 4.12
CA ALA A 2 25.31 -22.96 3.47
C ALA A 2 23.79 -22.91 3.76
N LEU A 3 23.20 -23.98 4.34
CA LEU A 3 21.76 -24.06 4.59
C LEU A 3 21.29 -23.24 5.81
N ASN A 4 22.18 -22.96 6.77
CA ASN A 4 21.85 -22.19 7.96
C ASN A 4 21.79 -20.67 7.70
N GLN A 5 22.39 -20.19 6.60
CA GLN A 5 22.39 -18.77 6.25
C GLN A 5 21.00 -18.31 5.75
N ILE A 6 20.30 -19.15 4.98
CA ILE A 6 19.00 -18.81 4.36
C ILE A 6 17.87 -18.74 5.39
N ARG A 7 17.95 -19.51 6.49
CA ARG A 7 16.98 -19.47 7.60
C ARG A 7 16.99 -18.13 8.35
N SER A 8 18.12 -17.42 8.36
CA SER A 8 18.32 -16.16 9.09
C SER A 8 17.61 -14.96 8.44
N LEU A 9 17.36 -15.01 7.12
CA LEU A 9 16.75 -13.90 6.36
C LEU A 9 15.27 -13.67 6.67
N LYS A 10 14.59 -14.62 7.33
CA LYS A 10 13.19 -14.45 7.77
C LYS A 10 13.06 -13.63 9.05
N SER A 11 14.16 -13.46 9.80
CA SER A 11 14.16 -12.84 11.14
C SER A 11 14.80 -11.45 11.20
N VAL A 12 15.36 -10.96 10.10
CA VAL A 12 16.10 -9.69 10.05
C VAL A 12 15.58 -8.86 8.88
N ILE A 13 15.12 -7.64 9.18
CA ILE A 13 14.86 -6.63 8.16
C ILE A 13 16.22 -6.06 7.77
N ILE A 14 16.78 -6.56 6.68
CA ILE A 14 18.05 -6.05 6.15
C ILE A 14 17.76 -4.68 5.52
N ALA A 15 18.43 -3.64 6.01
CA ALA A 15 18.42 -2.26 5.51
C ALA A 15 17.31 -1.33 6.03
N LYS A 16 17.10 -1.23 7.35
CA LYS A 16 16.24 -0.17 7.91
C LYS A 16 17.02 1.02 8.49
N ASP A 17 18.28 0.87 8.89
CA ASP A 17 19.01 1.95 9.55
C ASP A 17 19.98 2.69 8.61
N ALA A 18 19.71 3.99 8.41
CA ALA A 18 20.55 4.92 7.65
C ALA A 18 21.51 5.75 8.54
N VAL A 19 21.62 5.40 9.83
CA VAL A 19 22.45 6.10 10.82
C VAL A 19 23.56 5.17 11.30
N ASP A 20 24.81 5.60 11.09
CA ASP A 20 26.00 4.84 11.43
C ASP A 20 26.00 4.43 12.91
N GLY A 21 26.04 3.12 13.17
CA GLY A 21 26.22 2.55 14.49
C GLY A 21 24.95 2.06 15.21
N ARG A 22 23.75 2.22 14.64
CA ARG A 22 22.56 1.50 15.12
C ARG A 22 22.43 0.14 14.45
N ALA A 23 22.12 -0.88 15.26
CA ALA A 23 21.84 -2.22 14.76
C ALA A 23 20.42 -2.28 14.20
N ASP A 24 20.25 -2.93 13.04
CA ASP A 24 18.95 -3.10 12.40
C ASP A 24 17.88 -3.58 13.40
N PRO A 25 16.66 -3.02 13.35
CA PRO A 25 15.60 -3.38 14.28
C PRO A 25 15.23 -4.85 14.12
N LYS A 26 15.13 -5.54 15.26
CA LYS A 26 14.68 -6.93 15.31
C LYS A 26 13.21 -7.04 14.93
N ILE A 27 12.85 -8.10 14.22
CA ILE A 27 11.44 -8.44 13.98
C ILE A 27 10.82 -8.88 15.31
N LEU A 28 9.74 -8.19 15.68
CA LEU A 28 8.94 -8.46 16.86
C LEU A 28 7.91 -9.56 16.54
N PRO A 29 7.34 -10.24 17.53
CA PRO A 29 6.21 -11.15 17.30
C PRO A 29 4.97 -10.39 16.83
N ASP A 30 4.11 -11.07 16.05
CA ASP A 30 2.91 -10.51 15.43
C ASP A 30 2.03 -9.59 16.32
N PRO A 31 1.72 -9.92 17.59
CA PRO A 31 0.88 -9.06 18.45
C PRO A 31 1.53 -7.74 18.88
N GLU A 32 2.84 -7.58 18.70
CA GLU A 32 3.54 -6.31 18.99
C GLU A 32 3.41 -5.30 17.85
N TYR A 33 2.93 -5.74 16.68
CA TYR A 33 2.64 -4.87 15.56
C TYR A 33 1.19 -4.36 15.61
N PRO A 34 0.95 -3.10 15.21
CA PRO A 34 -0.42 -2.60 15.09
C PRO A 34 -1.23 -3.40 14.06
N ASP A 35 -2.53 -3.60 14.32
CA ASP A 35 -3.44 -4.31 13.41
C ASP A 35 -3.43 -3.76 11.98
N LEU A 36 -3.24 -2.44 11.83
CA LEU A 36 -3.13 -1.75 10.54
C LEU A 36 -2.06 -2.38 9.62
N LEU A 37 -1.00 -2.98 10.16
CA LEU A 37 0.07 -3.62 9.38
C LEU A 37 -0.49 -4.77 8.52
N TRP A 38 -1.41 -5.54 9.08
CA TRP A 38 -1.99 -6.71 8.42
C TRP A 38 -2.99 -6.32 7.34
N HIS A 39 -3.64 -5.17 7.51
CA HIS A 39 -4.63 -4.65 6.56
C HIS A 39 -4.03 -3.89 5.36
N LEU A 40 -2.70 -3.71 5.30
CA LEU A 40 -2.04 -3.01 4.18
C LEU A 40 -2.16 -3.74 2.85
N LEU A 41 -2.19 -5.08 2.90
CA LEU A 41 -2.28 -5.95 1.73
C LEU A 41 -3.71 -6.36 1.39
N ASP A 42 -4.68 -5.93 2.19
CA ASP A 42 -6.09 -6.19 1.93
C ASP A 42 -6.46 -5.65 0.55
N LYS A 43 -7.19 -6.46 -0.21
CA LYS A 43 -7.62 -6.08 -1.55
C LYS A 43 -8.54 -4.87 -1.44
N ARG A 44 -8.05 -3.73 -1.94
CA ARG A 44 -8.89 -2.55 -2.12
C ARG A 44 -9.86 -2.79 -3.26
N PRO A 45 -11.12 -2.32 -3.15
CA PRO A 45 -12.11 -2.49 -4.20
C PRO A 45 -11.60 -1.90 -5.52
N ALA A 46 -11.90 -2.58 -6.62
CA ALA A 46 -11.44 -2.16 -7.94
C ALA A 46 -12.17 -0.88 -8.38
N PRO A 47 -11.58 -0.03 -9.25
CA PRO A 47 -12.20 1.25 -9.65
C PRO A 47 -13.60 1.12 -10.24
N SER A 48 -13.86 0.03 -10.96
CA SER A 48 -15.19 -0.31 -11.50
C SER A 48 -16.19 -0.65 -10.40
N GLU A 49 -15.75 -1.25 -9.30
CA GLU A 49 -16.59 -1.61 -8.17
C GLU A 49 -16.97 -0.37 -7.36
N LEU A 50 -16.03 0.55 -7.10
CA LEU A 50 -16.36 1.81 -6.43
C LEU A 50 -17.34 2.66 -7.27
N ARG A 51 -17.18 2.68 -8.60
CA ARG A 51 -18.09 3.40 -9.51
C ARG A 51 -19.50 2.82 -9.60
N ARG A 52 -19.66 1.52 -9.31
CA ARG A 52 -20.96 0.84 -9.29
C ARG A 52 -21.69 1.01 -7.94
N LYS A 53 -20.96 1.37 -6.89
CA LYS A 53 -21.54 1.66 -5.57
C LYS A 53 -22.07 3.10 -5.56
N ASN A 54 -23.10 3.35 -4.75
CA ASN A 54 -23.58 4.70 -4.54
C ASN A 54 -22.59 5.46 -3.64
N ILE A 55 -22.08 6.58 -4.13
CA ILE A 55 -21.09 7.44 -3.45
C ILE A 55 -21.61 7.88 -2.08
N GLU A 56 -22.92 8.10 -1.93
CA GLU A 56 -23.54 8.53 -0.67
C GLU A 56 -23.55 7.45 0.41
N THR A 57 -23.41 6.19 0.01
CA THR A 57 -23.43 5.02 0.91
C THR A 57 -22.03 4.45 1.16
N LEU A 58 -21.02 5.01 0.50
CA LEU A 58 -19.67 4.46 0.51
C LEU A 58 -18.98 4.79 1.85
N PRO A 59 -18.28 3.82 2.48
CA PRO A 59 -17.49 4.09 3.67
C PRO A 59 -16.46 5.19 3.43
N TYR A 60 -16.18 6.00 4.44
CA TYR A 60 -15.22 7.11 4.36
C TYR A 60 -13.84 6.67 3.83
N GLU A 61 -13.36 5.51 4.28
CA GLU A 61 -12.09 4.91 3.85
C GLU A 61 -12.03 4.63 2.34
N ASP A 62 -13.18 4.32 1.72
CA ASP A 62 -13.32 4.07 0.29
C ASP A 62 -13.60 5.36 -0.52
N LEU A 63 -14.14 6.40 0.13
CA LEU A 63 -14.45 7.68 -0.52
C LEU A 63 -13.18 8.43 -0.95
N LYS A 64 -12.16 8.47 -0.09
CA LYS A 64 -10.88 9.13 -0.39
C LYS A 64 -10.17 8.54 -1.62
N PRO A 65 -9.98 7.20 -1.75
CA PRO A 65 -9.40 6.61 -2.96
C PRO A 65 -10.33 6.78 -4.17
N PHE A 66 -11.66 6.76 -3.99
CA PHE A 66 -12.61 7.03 -5.08
C PHE A 66 -12.37 8.40 -5.73
N VAL A 67 -12.34 9.48 -4.92
CA VAL A 67 -12.13 10.85 -5.43
C VAL A 67 -10.78 10.98 -6.15
N LYS A 68 -9.71 10.38 -5.61
CA LYS A 68 -8.39 10.39 -6.26
C LYS A 68 -8.41 9.68 -7.62
N LEU A 69 -9.08 8.53 -7.70
CA LEU A 69 -9.21 7.77 -8.95
C LEU A 69 -10.06 8.51 -9.98
N ASP A 70 -11.15 9.15 -9.56
CA ASP A 70 -12.00 9.92 -10.46
C ASP A 70 -11.25 11.13 -11.03
N ASN A 71 -10.54 11.87 -10.19
CA ASN A 71 -9.66 12.97 -10.60
C ASN A 71 -8.61 12.49 -11.61
N ARG A 72 -7.97 11.34 -11.36
CA ARG A 72 -7.00 10.74 -12.28
C ARG A 72 -7.63 10.41 -13.64
N SER A 73 -8.86 9.88 -13.65
CA SER A 73 -9.59 9.58 -14.89
C SER A 73 -9.84 10.85 -15.70
N ARG A 74 -10.34 11.91 -15.04
CA ARG A 74 -10.61 13.21 -15.66
C ARG A 74 -9.35 13.84 -16.26
N ILE A 75 -8.23 13.80 -15.52
CA ILE A 75 -6.95 14.32 -15.99
C ILE A 75 -6.45 13.52 -17.21
N LYS A 76 -6.57 12.20 -17.19
CA LYS A 76 -6.15 11.33 -18.30
C LYS A 76 -6.93 11.65 -19.57
N GLU A 77 -8.24 11.82 -19.46
CA GLU A 77 -9.12 12.18 -20.58
C GLU A 77 -8.74 13.56 -21.15
N ASN A 78 -8.60 14.57 -20.29
CA ASN A 78 -8.17 15.91 -20.71
C ASN A 78 -6.82 15.90 -21.43
N ASN A 79 -5.84 15.16 -20.92
CA ASN A 79 -4.54 15.02 -21.57
C ASN A 79 -4.66 14.31 -22.92
N SER A 80 -5.55 13.32 -23.05
CA SER A 80 -5.77 12.60 -24.30
C SER A 80 -6.43 13.44 -25.39
N VAL A 81 -7.28 14.40 -25.01
CA VAL A 81 -7.89 15.37 -25.94
C VAL A 81 -6.87 16.43 -26.35
N LYS A 82 -6.15 17.00 -25.38
CA LYS A 82 -5.16 18.05 -25.63
C LYS A 82 -3.95 17.55 -26.42
N ALA A 83 -3.54 16.30 -26.26
CA ALA A 83 -2.40 15.74 -27.00
C ALA A 83 -2.71 15.44 -28.48
N LYS A 84 -3.99 15.46 -28.88
CA LYS A 84 -4.42 15.23 -30.27
C LYS A 84 -4.63 16.53 -31.06
N ASN A 85 -4.61 17.68 -30.39
CA ASN A 85 -4.61 19.02 -30.99
C ASN A 85 -3.19 19.57 -31.03
#